data_AF-A0A497SNH4-F1
#
_entry.id   AF-A0A497SNH4-F1
#
_cell.length_a   1.000
_cell.length_b   1.000
_cell.length_c   1.000
_cell.angle_alpha   90.00
_cell.angle_beta   90.00
_cell.angle_gamma   90.00
#
_symmetry.space_group_name_H-M   'P 1'
#
loop_
_entity.id
_entity.type
_entity.pdbx_description
1 polymer ?
#
loop_
_entity_poly.entity_id
_entity_poly.type
_entity_poly.pdbx_seq_one_letter_code
_entity_poly.pdbx_strand_id
1 'polypeptide(L)'
;MARENETGLIIQELVRRANRNNRRLRMVEQRVETIESRLGSLEQLAIKHNSQYKERFSGLEEKIKSLNDRLTKIENSVEKIFDKLEKTATKKQLNELENAMNLLSPIGQQFVTRDELERKLGMR
;
A
#
# COMPACT_ATOMS: atom_id res chain seq x y z
N MET A 1 -63.51 61.26 -4.08
CA MET A 1 -63.92 60.43 -2.92
C MET A 1 -63.85 58.92 -3.17
N ALA A 2 -64.68 58.29 -4.01
CA ALA A 2 -64.64 56.82 -4.17
C ALA A 2 -63.32 56.27 -4.75
N ARG A 3 -62.77 56.92 -5.78
CA ARG A 3 -61.46 56.55 -6.38
C ARG A 3 -60.27 56.78 -5.44
N GLU A 4 -60.33 57.81 -4.59
CA GLU A 4 -59.27 58.11 -3.60
C GLU A 4 -59.20 57.03 -2.52
N ASN A 5 -60.36 56.53 -2.07
CA ASN A 5 -60.42 55.41 -1.13
C ASN A 5 -59.87 54.10 -1.74
N GLU A 6 -60.17 53.83 -3.00
CA GLU A 6 -59.64 52.66 -3.71
C GLU A 6 -58.11 52.73 -3.87
N THR A 7 -57.57 53.89 -4.25
CA THR A 7 -56.11 54.10 -4.28
C THR A 7 -55.45 53.95 -2.91
N GLY A 8 -56.10 54.42 -1.83
CA GLY A 8 -55.60 54.24 -0.46
C GLY A 8 -55.53 52.77 -0.05
N LEU A 9 -56.54 51.97 -0.39
CA LEU A 9 -56.55 50.53 -0.13
C LEU A 9 -55.47 49.78 -0.92
N ILE A 10 -55.27 50.14 -2.18
CA ILE A 10 -54.19 49.56 -3.02
C ILE A 10 -52.83 49.87 -2.41
N ILE A 11 -52.58 51.12 -1.99
CA ILE A 11 -51.32 51.52 -1.35
C ILE A 11 -51.10 50.74 -0.05
N GLN A 12 -52.12 50.59 0.80
CA GLN A 12 -51.99 49.81 2.03
C GLN A 12 -51.63 48.35 1.76
N GLU A 13 -52.24 47.72 0.76
CA GLU A 13 -51.92 46.34 0.40
C GLU A 13 -50.53 46.21 -0.22
N LEU A 14 -50.09 47.18 -1.03
CA LEU A 14 -48.72 47.25 -1.53
C LEU A 14 -47.70 47.38 -0.40
N VAL A 15 -47.96 48.24 0.59
CA VAL A 15 -47.10 48.40 1.78
C VAL A 15 -47.05 47.09 2.58
N ARG A 16 -48.18 46.40 2.78
CA ARG A 16 -48.21 45.09 3.44
C ARG A 16 -47.38 44.05 2.68
N ARG A 17 -47.51 43.99 1.35
CA ARG A 17 -46.72 43.10 0.50
C ARG A 17 -45.23 43.43 0.55
N ALA A 18 -44.87 44.70 0.46
CA ALA A 18 -43.49 45.15 0.59
C ALA A 18 -42.88 44.75 1.94
N ASN A 19 -43.62 44.94 3.04
CA ASN A 19 -43.17 44.53 4.37
C ASN A 19 -43.01 43.00 4.50
N ARG A 20 -43.95 42.21 3.95
CA ARG A 20 -43.81 40.74 3.89
C ARG A 20 -42.59 40.32 3.08
N ASN A 21 -42.35 40.95 1.94
CA ASN A 21 -41.19 40.67 1.10
C ASN A 21 -39.88 41.04 1.80
N ASN A 22 -39.83 42.18 2.49
CA ASN A 22 -38.65 42.59 3.26
C ASN A 22 -38.32 41.59 4.37
N ARG A 23 -39.33 41.08 5.10
CA ARG A 23 -39.13 40.01 6.09
C ARG A 23 -38.58 38.73 5.44
N ARG A 24 -39.10 38.35 4.27
CA ARG A 24 -38.63 37.17 3.52
C ARG A 24 -37.18 37.35 3.05
N LEU A 25 -36.82 38.53 2.57
CA LEU A 25 -35.46 38.88 2.17
C LEU A 25 -34.48 38.71 3.33
N ARG A 26 -34.78 39.28 4.50
CA ARG A 26 -33.94 39.12 5.71
C ARG A 26 -33.74 37.67 6.11
N MET A 27 -34.80 36.84 6.03
CA MET A 27 -34.68 35.41 6.31
C MET A 27 -33.80 34.68 5.28
N VAL A 28 -33.85 35.10 4.01
CA VAL A 28 -32.98 34.55 2.97
C VAL A 28 -31.53 34.96 3.21
N GLU A 29 -31.26 36.23 3.52
CA GLU A 29 -29.92 36.74 3.84
C GLU A 29 -29.30 35.95 4.99
N GLN A 30 -30.02 35.76 6.10
CA GLN A 30 -29.55 34.96 7.24
C GLN A 30 -29.24 33.50 6.86
N ARG A 31 -30.05 32.91 5.98
CA ARG A 31 -29.80 31.55 5.47
C ARG A 31 -28.58 31.49 4.57
N VAL A 32 -28.35 32.52 3.75
CA VAL A 32 -27.16 32.63 2.89
C VAL A 32 -25.91 32.74 3.76
N GLU A 33 -25.88 33.62 4.75
CA GLU A 33 -24.76 33.76 5.70
C GLU A 33 -24.45 32.43 6.41
N THR A 34 -25.50 31.70 6.82
CA THR A 34 -25.34 30.38 7.45
C THR A 34 -24.73 29.36 6.48
N ILE A 35 -25.13 29.38 5.20
CA ILE A 35 -24.60 28.49 4.17
C ILE A 35 -23.14 28.83 3.87
N GLU A 36 -22.80 30.10 3.74
CA GLU A 36 -21.42 30.56 3.50
C GLU A 36 -20.48 30.14 4.64
N SER A 37 -20.91 30.29 5.88
CA SER A 37 -20.15 29.83 7.05
C SER A 37 -19.90 28.31 7.05
N ARG A 38 -20.94 27.53 6.68
CA ARG A 38 -20.82 26.07 6.54
C ARG A 38 -19.92 25.67 5.39
N LEU A 39 -19.99 26.37 4.26
CA LEU A 39 -19.11 26.14 3.11
C LEU A 39 -17.66 26.42 3.47
N GLY A 40 -17.35 27.55 4.11
CA GLY A 40 -15.99 27.85 4.56
C GLY A 40 -15.44 26.79 5.52
N SER A 41 -16.29 26.28 6.42
CA SER A 41 -15.90 25.18 7.33
C SER A 41 -15.61 23.87 6.57
N LEU A 42 -16.43 23.54 5.56
CA LEU A 42 -16.22 22.36 4.72
C LEU A 42 -14.95 22.47 3.86
N GLU A 43 -14.68 23.65 3.31
CA GLU A 43 -13.46 23.93 2.54
C GLU A 43 -12.20 23.74 3.41
N GLN A 44 -12.21 24.28 4.64
CA GLN A 44 -11.10 24.09 5.58
C GLN A 44 -10.88 22.61 5.93
N LEU A 45 -11.97 21.86 6.18
CA LEU A 45 -11.88 20.42 6.41
C LEU A 45 -11.32 19.67 5.20
N ALA A 46 -11.78 20.02 3.99
CA ALA A 46 -11.28 19.42 2.76
C ALA A 46 -9.79 19.67 2.56
N ILE A 47 -9.31 20.91 2.77
CA ILE A 47 -7.89 21.25 2.70
C ILE A 47 -7.08 20.45 3.72
N LYS A 48 -7.56 20.37 4.97
CA LYS A 48 -6.90 19.60 6.03
C LYS A 48 -6.79 18.13 5.70
N HIS A 49 -7.89 17.51 5.27
CA HIS A 49 -7.89 16.10 4.88
C HIS A 49 -6.97 15.86 3.68
N ASN A 50 -7.00 16.71 2.66
CA ASN A 50 -6.11 16.59 1.51
C ASN A 50 -4.63 16.65 1.92
N SER A 51 -4.26 17.57 2.82
CA SER A 51 -2.89 17.65 3.35
C SER A 51 -2.50 16.38 4.12
N GLN A 52 -3.38 15.88 4.99
CA GLN A 52 -3.14 14.65 5.76
C GLN A 52 -3.00 13.42 4.85
N TYR A 53 -3.81 13.33 3.80
CA TYR A 53 -3.70 12.23 2.85
C TYR A 53 -2.40 12.30 2.07
N LYS A 54 -1.98 13.48 1.59
CA LYS A 54 -0.69 13.64 0.91
C LYS A 54 0.48 13.17 1.77
N GLU A 55 0.51 13.58 3.05
CA GLU A 55 1.55 13.16 3.99
C GLU A 55 1.54 11.64 4.20
N ARG A 56 0.36 11.03 4.39
CA ARG A 56 0.21 9.58 4.54
C ARG A 56 0.66 8.83 3.28
N PHE A 57 0.32 9.31 2.10
CA PHE A 57 0.73 8.70 0.85
C PHE A 57 2.25 8.77 0.66
N SER A 58 2.87 9.93 0.94
CA SER A 58 4.33 10.06 0.92
C SER A 58 5.01 9.08 1.88
N GLY A 59 4.50 8.95 3.11
CA GLY A 59 5.04 8.00 4.09
C GLY A 59 4.82 6.53 3.69
N LEU A 60 3.75 6.22 2.97
CA LEU A 60 3.53 4.89 2.40
C LEU A 60 4.50 4.60 1.25
N GLU A 61 4.74 5.57 0.38
CA GLU A 61 5.68 5.45 -0.74
C GLU A 61 7.11 5.15 -0.24
N GLU A 62 7.56 5.87 0.79
CA GLU A 62 8.87 5.61 1.43
C GLU A 62 8.95 4.20 2.05
N LYS A 63 7.89 3.75 2.72
CA LYS A 63 7.82 2.39 3.28
C LYS A 63 7.85 1.32 2.21
N ILE A 64 7.14 1.52 1.10
CA ILE A 64 7.15 0.60 -0.04
C ILE A 64 8.54 0.54 -0.65
N LYS A 65 9.21 1.68 -0.84
CA LYS A 65 10.59 1.74 -1.34
C LYS A 65 11.55 0.96 -0.43
N SER A 66 11.46 1.17 0.87
CA SER A 66 12.26 0.45 1.87
C SER A 66 11.99 -1.06 1.86
N LEU A 67 10.74 -1.48 1.70
CA LEU A 67 10.39 -2.90 1.54
C LEU A 67 11.00 -3.49 0.26
N ASN A 68 10.94 -2.76 -0.85
CA ASN A 68 11.52 -3.19 -2.12
C ASN A 68 13.04 -3.39 -1.99
N ASP A 69 13.74 -2.43 -1.40
CA ASP A 69 15.19 -2.53 -1.16
C ASP A 69 15.55 -3.74 -0.28
N ARG A 70 14.72 -4.05 0.71
CA ARG A 70 14.89 -5.24 1.57
C ARG A 70 14.64 -6.54 0.80
N LEU A 71 13.63 -6.57 -0.06
CA LEU A 71 13.35 -7.73 -0.91
C LEU A 71 14.50 -8.01 -1.87
N THR A 72 15.03 -6.99 -2.55
CA THR A 72 16.21 -7.14 -3.43
C THR A 72 17.43 -7.67 -2.65
N LYS A 73 17.64 -7.24 -1.41
CA LYS A 73 18.72 -7.78 -0.57
C LYS A 73 18.50 -9.25 -0.21
N ILE A 74 17.25 -9.66 0.02
CA ILE A 74 16.89 -11.05 0.30
C ILE A 74 17.11 -11.90 -0.96
N GLU A 75 16.63 -11.46 -2.11
CA GLU A 75 16.83 -12.13 -3.41
C GLU A 75 18.31 -12.40 -3.68
N ASN A 76 19.15 -11.36 -3.57
CA ASN A 76 20.60 -11.48 -3.73
C ASN A 76 21.25 -12.43 -2.70
N SER A 77 20.71 -12.50 -1.49
CA SER A 77 21.23 -13.40 -0.46
C SER A 77 20.84 -14.85 -0.74
N VAL A 78 19.62 -15.07 -1.22
CA VAL A 78 19.12 -16.38 -1.63
C VAL A 78 19.91 -16.91 -2.83
N GLU A 79 20.17 -16.07 -3.83
CA GLU A 79 21.01 -16.44 -4.99
C GLU A 79 22.41 -16.90 -4.54
N LYS A 80 23.07 -16.15 -3.65
CA LYS A 80 24.36 -16.55 -3.07
C LYS A 80 24.31 -17.84 -2.28
N ILE A 81 23.17 -18.18 -1.67
CA ILE A 81 23.00 -19.46 -0.96
C ILE A 81 22.91 -20.59 -2.00
N PHE A 82 22.16 -20.40 -3.09
CA PHE A 82 22.10 -21.37 -4.18
C PHE A 82 23.47 -21.63 -4.80
N ASP A 83 24.23 -20.57 -5.13
CA ASP A 83 25.60 -20.70 -5.66
C ASP A 83 26.52 -21.51 -4.74
N LYS A 84 26.37 -21.34 -3.42
CA LYS A 84 27.16 -22.08 -2.43
C LYS A 84 26.69 -23.53 -2.31
N LEU A 85 25.39 -23.78 -2.37
CA LEU A 85 24.84 -25.13 -2.35
C LEU A 85 25.29 -25.93 -3.57
N GLU A 86 25.34 -25.34 -4.76
CA GLU A 86 25.87 -25.99 -5.96
C GLU A 86 27.34 -26.39 -5.82
N LYS A 87 28.15 -25.56 -5.15
CA LYS A 87 29.57 -25.83 -4.89
C LYS A 87 29.81 -26.80 -3.74
N THR A 88 28.80 -27.08 -2.92
CA THR A 88 28.93 -27.96 -1.76
C THR A 88 28.81 -29.41 -2.23
N ALA A 89 29.76 -30.25 -1.83
CA ALA A 89 29.73 -31.67 -2.17
C ALA A 89 28.42 -32.30 -1.73
N THR A 90 27.70 -32.87 -2.68
CA THR A 90 26.43 -33.56 -2.40
C THR A 90 26.71 -34.80 -1.55
N LYS A 91 25.72 -35.23 -0.75
CA LYS A 91 25.83 -36.49 0.02
C LYS A 91 26.27 -37.67 -0.84
N LYS A 92 25.87 -37.69 -2.11
CA LYS A 92 26.29 -38.73 -3.07
C LYS A 92 27.80 -38.67 -3.36
N GLN A 93 28.34 -37.48 -3.64
CA GLN A 93 29.77 -37.28 -3.87
C GLN A 93 30.60 -37.60 -2.61
N LEU A 94 30.11 -37.26 -1.43
CA LEU A 94 30.77 -37.62 -0.16
C LEU A 94 30.79 -39.13 0.08
N ASN A 95 29.69 -39.82 -0.20
CA ASN A 95 29.62 -41.28 -0.08
C ASN A 95 30.56 -41.99 -1.08
N GLU A 96 30.66 -41.47 -2.31
CA GLU A 96 31.62 -41.98 -3.31
C GLU A 96 33.07 -41.78 -2.85
N LEU A 97 33.38 -40.62 -2.29
CA LEU A 97 34.70 -40.32 -1.72
C LEU A 97 35.02 -41.21 -0.49
N GLU A 98 34.03 -41.43 0.38
CA GLU A 98 34.15 -42.31 1.55
C GLU A 98 34.42 -43.76 1.12
N ASN A 99 33.71 -44.25 0.11
CA ASN A 99 33.94 -45.58 -0.46
C ASN A 99 35.34 -45.68 -1.09
N ALA A 100 35.78 -44.65 -1.82
CA ALA A 100 37.13 -44.61 -2.38
C ALA A 100 38.22 -44.57 -1.30
N MET A 101 38.01 -43.79 -0.22
CA MET A 101 38.92 -43.75 0.93
C MET A 101 38.97 -45.08 1.68
N ASN A 102 37.84 -45.75 1.87
CA ASN A 102 37.78 -47.07 2.51
C ASN A 102 38.54 -48.14 1.72
N LEU A 103 38.54 -48.05 0.38
CA LEU A 103 39.34 -48.93 -0.49
C LEU A 103 40.84 -48.64 -0.43
N LEU A 104 41.23 -47.38 -0.22
CA LEU A 104 42.63 -46.95 -0.17
C LEU A 104 43.24 -47.00 1.24
N SER A 105 42.43 -47.08 2.29
CA SER A 105 42.91 -47.05 3.67
C SER A 105 43.63 -48.35 4.03
N PRO A 106 44.92 -48.30 4.45
CA PRO A 106 45.69 -49.49 4.82
C PRO A 106 45.18 -50.17 6.11
N ILE A 107 44.32 -49.49 6.88
CA ILE A 107 43.75 -50.00 8.14
C ILE A 107 42.50 -50.87 7.88
N GLY A 108 41.88 -50.74 6.69
CA GLY A 108 40.61 -51.40 6.35
C GLY A 108 40.67 -52.26 5.07
N GLN A 109 41.84 -52.77 4.68
CA GLN A 109 42.04 -53.54 3.42
C GLN A 109 41.07 -54.72 3.30
N GLN A 110 39.94 -54.49 2.62
CA GLN A 110 39.12 -55.53 2.01
C GLN A 110 39.61 -55.71 0.58
N PHE A 111 40.28 -56.82 0.30
CA PHE A 111 40.64 -57.19 -1.07
C PHE A 111 39.36 -57.47 -1.85
N VAL A 112 39.02 -56.57 -2.77
CA VAL A 112 37.89 -56.73 -3.70
C VAL A 112 38.41 -57.01 -5.10
N THR A 113 37.69 -57.85 -5.83
CA THR A 113 37.99 -58.17 -7.22
C THR A 113 37.66 -57.00 -8.15
N ARG A 114 38.24 -56.97 -9.36
CA ARG A 114 38.03 -55.89 -10.35
C ARG A 114 36.54 -55.63 -10.63
N ASP A 115 35.75 -56.69 -10.72
CA ASP A 115 34.31 -56.63 -10.98
C ASP A 115 33.49 -56.08 -9.78
N GLU A 116 33.98 -56.27 -8.56
CA GLU A 116 33.35 -55.73 -7.34
C GLU A 116 33.70 -54.26 -7.14
N LEU A 117 34.92 -53.86 -7.55
CA LEU A 117 35.37 -52.47 -7.53
C LEU A 117 34.52 -51.61 -8.48
N GLU A 118 34.28 -52.08 -9.71
CA GLU A 118 33.44 -51.39 -10.69
C GLU A 118 32.00 -51.20 -10.20
N ARG A 119 31.45 -52.19 -9.47
CA ARG A 119 30.12 -52.11 -8.84
C ARG A 119 30.06 -51.13 -7.68
N LYS A 120 31.09 -51.10 -6.81
CA LYS A 120 31.12 -50.19 -5.64
C LYS A 120 31.36 -48.73 -6.03
N LEU A 121 32.04 -48.47 -7.15
CA LEU A 121 32.28 -47.13 -7.69
C LEU A 121 31.18 -46.66 -8.65
N GLY A 122 30.17 -47.47 -8.93
CA GLY A 122 29.02 -47.08 -9.77
C GLY A 122 29.36 -46.81 -11.24
N MET A 123 30.42 -47.44 -11.76
CA MET A 123 30.86 -47.27 -13.16
C MET A 123 30.13 -48.20 -14.15
N ARG A 124 29.16 -48.99 -13.67
CA ARG A 124 28.25 -49.84 -14.44
C ARG A 124 26.85 -49.82 -13.82
#